data_AF-A0AAE3XIP7-F1
#
_entry.id   AF-A0AAE3XIP7-F1
#
_cell.length_a   1.000
_cell.length_b   1.000
_cell.length_c   1.000
_cell.angle_alpha   90.00
_cell.angle_beta   90.00
_cell.angle_gamma   90.00
#
_symmetry.space_group_name_H-M   'P 1'
#
loop_
_entity.id
_entity.type
_entity.pdbx_description
1 polymer ?
#
loop_
_entity_poly.entity_id
_entity_poly.type
_entity_poly.pdbx_seq_one_letter_code
_entity_poly.pdbx_strand_id
1 'polypeptide(L)'
;MKESQIQELYNPLFLYVRKRINNQEDAEDLTQEVFLKLSKSDSDKVDSLKSWVYTIAKNTITDYYRKKKLQTEVIEDNTFVDEYNENNVVEELGGCIAAYLDKLPDDYRELMKLSEIEGVPQKEIAKQLGLNYVTVRSKIQRGRKKLKNIFSDCCTVSQGGKGSIMSYEEKSNCSSNADDGVC
;
A
#
# COMPACT_ATOMS: atom_id res chain seq x y z
N MET A 1 20.69 -19.59 0.52
CA MET A 1 20.22 -19.28 -0.85
C MET A 1 21.40 -19.33 -1.81
N LYS A 2 21.26 -19.95 -3.00
CA LYS A 2 22.37 -20.04 -3.97
C LYS A 2 22.55 -18.72 -4.71
N GLU A 3 23.78 -18.38 -5.06
CA GLU A 3 24.16 -17.13 -5.74
C GLU A 3 23.43 -16.93 -7.09
N SER A 4 23.18 -18.03 -7.82
CA SER A 4 22.40 -18.04 -9.07
C SER A 4 20.93 -17.61 -8.89
N GLN A 5 20.32 -17.92 -7.75
CA GLN A 5 18.93 -17.54 -7.46
C GLN A 5 18.81 -16.04 -7.15
N ILE A 6 19.87 -15.45 -6.56
CA ILE A 6 19.91 -14.02 -6.26
C ILE A 6 19.91 -13.21 -7.55
N GLN A 7 20.78 -13.59 -8.51
CA GLN A 7 20.87 -12.87 -9.78
C GLN A 7 19.57 -12.93 -10.58
N GLU A 8 18.87 -14.06 -10.57
CA GLU A 8 17.59 -14.22 -11.27
C GLU A 8 16.48 -13.36 -10.65
N LEU A 9 16.46 -13.22 -9.31
CA LEU A 9 15.46 -12.45 -8.58
C LEU A 9 15.79 -10.95 -8.49
N TYR A 10 17.04 -10.55 -8.69
CA TYR A 10 17.51 -9.18 -8.47
C TYR A 10 16.80 -8.18 -9.37
N ASN A 11 16.86 -8.35 -10.69
CA ASN A 11 16.29 -7.37 -11.62
C ASN A 11 14.75 -7.27 -11.48
N PRO A 12 13.98 -8.37 -11.39
CA PRO A 12 12.55 -8.30 -11.12
C PRO A 12 12.19 -7.63 -9.77
N LEU A 13 13.02 -7.81 -8.74
CA LEU A 13 12.82 -7.19 -7.44
C LEU A 13 13.17 -5.70 -7.48
N PHE A 14 14.30 -5.33 -8.07
CA PHE A 14 14.71 -3.95 -8.25
C PHE A 14 13.65 -3.15 -8.99
N LEU A 15 13.15 -3.66 -10.12
CA LEU A 15 12.05 -3.00 -10.86
C LEU A 15 10.77 -2.89 -10.03
N TYR A 16 10.52 -3.84 -9.13
CA TYR A 16 9.38 -3.77 -8.20
C TYR A 16 9.58 -2.69 -7.13
N VAL A 17 10.78 -2.53 -6.58
CA VAL A 17 11.11 -1.52 -5.58
C VAL A 17 11.16 -0.13 -6.21
N ARG A 18 11.85 0.02 -7.35
CA ARG A 18 12.00 1.29 -8.09
C ARG A 18 10.68 1.93 -8.49
N LYS A 19 9.66 1.11 -8.76
CA LYS A 19 8.29 1.60 -9.04
C LYS A 19 7.58 2.22 -7.85
N ARG A 20 8.08 1.98 -6.64
CA ARG A 20 7.48 2.41 -5.37
C ARG A 20 8.39 3.35 -4.60
N ILE A 21 9.57 3.68 -5.13
CA ILE A 21 10.58 4.51 -4.49
C ILE A 21 11.08 5.50 -5.54
N ASN A 22 10.94 6.79 -5.24
CA ASN A 22 11.19 7.86 -6.22
C ASN A 22 12.68 8.00 -6.56
N ASN A 23 13.56 7.90 -5.54
CA ASN A 23 15.01 7.95 -5.71
C ASN A 23 15.55 6.59 -6.17
N GLN A 24 16.45 6.60 -7.15
CA GLN A 24 17.13 5.41 -7.63
C GLN A 24 18.07 4.80 -6.58
N GLU A 25 18.84 5.63 -5.87
CA GLU A 25 19.80 5.17 -4.85
C GLU A 25 19.06 4.47 -3.70
N ASP A 26 17.98 5.08 -3.19
CA ASP A 26 17.12 4.46 -2.19
C ASP A 26 16.52 3.14 -2.69
N ALA A 27 16.16 3.04 -3.98
CA ALA A 27 15.62 1.82 -4.55
C ALA A 27 16.67 0.70 -4.62
N GLU A 28 17.91 1.03 -4.93
CA GLU A 28 19.04 0.10 -4.94
C GLU A 28 19.32 -0.39 -3.50
N ASP A 29 19.41 0.53 -2.54
CA ASP A 29 19.64 0.24 -1.13
C ASP A 29 18.55 -0.66 -0.55
N LEU A 30 17.28 -0.34 -0.78
CA LEU A 30 16.16 -1.14 -0.29
C LEU A 30 16.13 -2.53 -0.95
N THR A 31 16.53 -2.63 -2.22
CA THR A 31 16.65 -3.94 -2.90
C THR A 31 17.72 -4.79 -2.23
N GLN A 32 18.88 -4.21 -1.91
CA GLN A 32 19.94 -4.90 -1.16
C GLN A 32 19.47 -5.29 0.24
N GLU A 33 18.77 -4.41 0.95
CA GLU A 33 18.22 -4.68 2.28
C GLU A 33 17.27 -5.89 2.27
N VAL A 34 16.44 -6.03 1.23
CA VAL A 34 15.55 -7.19 1.07
C VAL A 34 16.35 -8.48 0.95
N PHE A 35 17.42 -8.51 0.14
CA PHE A 35 18.28 -9.68 0.02
C PHE A 35 19.03 -10.00 1.31
N LEU A 36 19.46 -8.98 2.07
CA LEU A 36 20.08 -9.16 3.39
C LEU A 36 19.10 -9.73 4.43
N LYS A 37 17.84 -9.27 4.42
CA LYS A 37 16.79 -9.85 5.28
C LYS A 37 16.47 -11.28 4.88
N LEU A 38 16.46 -11.55 3.58
CA LEU A 38 16.21 -12.89 3.04
C LEU A 38 17.32 -13.87 3.42
N SER A 39 18.59 -13.47 3.36
CA SER A 39 19.73 -14.32 3.74
C SER A 39 19.77 -14.66 5.23
N LYS A 40 19.21 -13.78 6.08
CA LYS A 40 19.07 -13.98 7.53
C LYS A 40 17.80 -14.72 7.92
N SER A 41 16.85 -14.91 7.00
CA SER A 41 15.57 -15.57 7.27
C SER A 41 15.64 -17.06 6.95
N ASP A 42 15.09 -17.91 7.83
CA ASP A 42 14.90 -19.33 7.55
C ASP A 42 13.88 -19.52 6.42
N SER A 43 14.39 -19.67 5.19
CA SER A 43 13.58 -19.89 3.99
C SER A 43 12.90 -21.26 3.92
N ASP A 44 13.29 -22.19 4.80
CA ASP A 44 12.90 -23.61 4.74
C ASP A 44 11.43 -23.88 5.13
N LYS A 45 10.71 -22.84 5.58
CA LYS A 45 9.30 -22.91 5.99
C LYS A 45 8.33 -22.28 4.99
N VAL A 46 8.78 -21.90 3.79
CA VAL A 46 7.96 -21.13 2.84
C VAL A 46 7.76 -21.86 1.52
N ASP A 47 6.50 -22.05 1.13
CA ASP A 47 6.09 -22.77 -0.09
C ASP A 47 6.63 -22.15 -1.39
N SER A 48 6.96 -20.86 -1.39
CA SER A 48 7.51 -20.16 -2.55
C SER A 48 8.47 -19.05 -2.14
N LEU A 49 9.75 -19.22 -2.51
CA LEU A 49 10.81 -18.21 -2.32
C LEU A 49 10.42 -16.85 -2.94
N LYS A 50 9.78 -16.86 -4.12
CA LYS A 50 9.35 -15.64 -4.81
C LYS A 50 8.30 -14.87 -4.01
N SER A 51 7.28 -15.57 -3.47
CA SER A 51 6.25 -14.94 -2.64
C SER A 51 6.85 -14.38 -1.34
N TRP A 52 7.82 -15.08 -0.78
CA TRP A 52 8.57 -14.62 0.40
C TRP A 52 9.37 -13.35 0.14
N VAL A 53 10.13 -13.31 -0.97
CA VAL A 53 10.91 -12.15 -1.40
C VAL A 53 10.02 -10.90 -1.51
N TYR A 54 8.87 -11.01 -2.18
CA TYR A 54 7.95 -9.87 -2.32
C TYR A 54 7.25 -9.48 -1.01
N THR A 55 7.09 -10.42 -0.07
CA THR A 55 6.59 -10.11 1.27
C THR A 55 7.62 -9.29 2.06
N ILE A 56 8.88 -9.70 2.04
CA ILE A 56 9.98 -8.93 2.66
C ILE A 56 10.10 -7.56 1.99
N ALA A 57 10.08 -7.50 0.66
CA ALA A 57 10.14 -6.26 -0.11
C ALA A 57 9.04 -5.27 0.27
N LYS A 58 7.79 -5.75 0.35
CA LYS A 58 6.66 -4.92 0.77
C LYS A 58 6.88 -4.35 2.17
N ASN A 59 7.28 -5.18 3.13
CA ASN A 59 7.50 -4.74 4.50
C ASN A 59 8.65 -3.72 4.59
N THR A 60 9.76 -3.96 3.88
CA THR A 60 10.91 -3.04 3.81
C THR A 60 10.51 -1.67 3.24
N ILE A 61 9.70 -1.64 2.17
CA ILE A 61 9.19 -0.39 1.60
C ILE A 61 8.28 0.34 2.61
N THR A 62 7.37 -0.38 3.28
CA THR A 62 6.52 0.20 4.33
C THR A 62 7.34 0.79 5.47
N ASP A 63 8.38 0.09 5.93
CA ASP A 63 9.27 0.58 6.98
C ASP A 63 10.07 1.82 6.54
N TYR A 64 10.55 1.87 5.28
CA TYR A 64 11.22 3.05 4.71
C TYR A 64 10.32 4.28 4.79
N TYR A 65 9.08 4.19 4.30
CA TYR A 65 8.15 5.32 4.33
C TYR A 65 7.73 5.72 5.73
N ARG A 66 7.55 4.77 6.65
CA ARG A 66 7.28 5.09 8.06
C ARG A 66 8.44 5.88 8.68
N LYS A 67 9.68 5.46 8.44
CA LYS A 67 10.87 6.18 8.92
C LYS A 67 11.00 7.56 8.28
N LYS A 68 10.74 7.67 6.97
CA LYS A 68 10.79 8.95 6.26
C LYS A 68 9.76 9.93 6.81
N LYS A 69 8.52 9.48 7.06
CA LYS A 69 7.48 10.30 7.70
C LYS A 69 7.90 10.78 9.09
N LEU A 70 8.45 9.89 9.93
CA LEU A 70 8.95 10.27 11.26
C LEU A 70 10.14 11.25 11.17
N GLN A 71 11.00 11.12 10.16
CA GLN A 71 12.08 12.08 9.93
C GLN A 71 11.55 13.43 9.45
N THR A 72 10.56 13.45 8.55
CA THR A 72 9.90 14.67 8.10
C THR A 72 9.20 15.39 9.25
N GLU A 73 8.50 14.68 10.14
CA GLU A 73 7.87 15.25 11.34
C GLU A 73 8.91 15.81 12.35
N VAL A 74 10.14 15.30 12.36
CA VAL A 74 11.26 15.85 13.16
C VAL A 74 11.95 17.02 12.46
N ILE A 75 11.87 17.09 11.12
CA ILE A 75 12.46 18.13 10.28
C ILE A 75 11.48 19.29 10.01
N GLU A 76 10.21 19.19 10.41
CA GLU A 76 9.25 20.33 10.33
C GLU A 76 9.66 21.56 11.17
N ASP A 77 10.74 21.49 11.95
CA ASP A 77 11.42 22.64 12.58
C ASP A 77 12.54 23.26 11.71
N ASN A 78 12.77 22.75 10.49
CA ASN A 78 13.68 23.34 9.51
C ASN A 78 13.22 23.03 8.07
N THR A 79 12.52 24.01 7.50
CA THR A 79 12.05 24.12 6.12
C THR A 79 13.03 23.58 5.08
N PHE A 80 12.61 22.55 4.32
CA PHE A 80 12.88 22.40 2.89
C PHE A 80 11.68 21.72 2.23
N VAL A 81 10.94 22.51 1.46
CA VAL A 81 9.87 22.06 0.56
C VAL A 81 10.55 21.76 -0.76
N ASP A 82 10.62 20.48 -1.14
CA ASP A 82 10.98 20.11 -2.52
C ASP A 82 9.73 19.69 -3.28
N GLU A 83 9.42 20.55 -4.26
CA GLU A 83 8.42 20.44 -5.30
C GLU A 83 8.79 19.33 -6.30
N TYR A 84 7.98 18.28 -6.46
CA TYR A 84 7.88 17.55 -7.74
C TYR A 84 6.50 16.94 -7.97
N ASN A 85 5.86 17.54 -8.95
CA ASN A 85 4.50 17.40 -9.43
C ASN A 85 4.40 16.23 -10.43
N GLU A 86 4.12 15.02 -9.94
CA GLU A 86 3.64 13.87 -10.74
C GLU A 86 2.72 12.91 -9.94
N ASN A 87 2.43 13.22 -8.66
CA ASN A 87 1.62 12.39 -7.76
C ASN A 87 0.15 12.85 -7.62
N ASN A 88 -0.26 13.89 -8.36
CA ASN A 88 -1.53 14.55 -8.08
C ASN A 88 -2.75 13.61 -8.23
N VAL A 89 -2.73 12.72 -9.23
CA VAL A 89 -3.84 11.78 -9.46
C VAL A 89 -4.02 10.78 -8.32
N VAL A 90 -2.94 10.32 -7.68
CA VAL A 90 -3.03 9.32 -6.59
C VAL A 90 -3.40 9.98 -5.27
N GLU A 91 -2.91 11.20 -5.01
CA GLU A 91 -3.29 11.98 -3.83
C GLU A 91 -4.74 12.45 -3.92
N GLU A 92 -5.19 12.94 -5.08
CA GLU A 92 -6.60 13.28 -5.34
C GLU A 92 -7.50 12.05 -5.16
N LEU A 93 -7.16 10.90 -5.76
CA LEU A 93 -7.91 9.65 -5.56
C LEU A 93 -7.90 9.18 -4.09
N GLY A 94 -6.81 9.44 -3.38
CA GLY A 94 -6.64 9.13 -1.97
C GLY A 94 -7.67 9.83 -1.09
N GLY A 95 -7.96 11.11 -1.39
CA GLY A 95 -9.05 11.86 -0.77
C GLY A 95 -10.42 11.19 -0.99
N CYS A 96 -10.66 10.65 -2.19
CA CYS A 96 -11.92 9.97 -2.52
C CYS A 96 -12.11 8.66 -1.74
N ILE A 97 -11.03 7.91 -1.53
CA ILE A 97 -11.10 6.59 -0.87
C ILE A 97 -11.73 6.70 0.52
N ALA A 98 -11.48 7.79 1.26
CA ALA A 98 -12.09 8.03 2.57
C ALA A 98 -13.63 8.07 2.48
N ALA A 99 -14.19 8.80 1.51
CA ALA A 99 -15.64 8.87 1.29
C ALA A 99 -16.23 7.51 0.87
N TYR A 100 -15.51 6.74 0.06
CA TYR A 100 -15.94 5.38 -0.32
C TYR A 100 -15.85 4.36 0.82
N LEU A 101 -14.94 4.54 1.79
CA LEU A 101 -14.89 3.72 2.99
C LEU A 101 -16.15 3.87 3.83
N ASP A 102 -16.76 5.06 3.86
CA ASP A 102 -18.03 5.30 4.56
C ASP A 102 -19.23 4.61 3.91
N LYS A 103 -19.09 4.11 2.68
CA LYS A 103 -20.11 3.27 2.03
C LYS A 103 -19.97 1.78 2.38
N LEU A 104 -18.90 1.39 3.08
CA LEU A 104 -18.76 0.01 3.56
C LEU A 104 -19.68 -0.26 4.76
N PRO A 105 -20.17 -1.51 4.91
CA PRO A 105 -20.82 -1.93 6.15
C PRO A 105 -19.88 -1.73 7.34
N ASP A 106 -20.44 -1.35 8.48
CA ASP A 106 -19.71 -0.95 9.70
C ASP A 106 -18.67 -1.98 10.12
N ASP A 107 -19.04 -3.26 9.99
CA ASP A 107 -18.20 -4.44 10.22
C ASP A 107 -16.84 -4.45 9.51
N TYR A 108 -16.72 -3.71 8.40
CA TYR A 108 -15.51 -3.55 7.61
C TYR A 108 -14.94 -2.14 7.69
N ARG A 109 -15.80 -1.13 7.81
CA ARG A 109 -15.44 0.29 7.77
C ARG A 109 -14.38 0.64 8.81
N GLU A 110 -14.64 0.33 10.08
CA GLU A 110 -13.73 0.67 11.18
C GLU A 110 -12.35 0.00 11.00
N LEU A 111 -12.33 -1.29 10.68
CA LEU A 111 -11.10 -2.04 10.43
C LEU A 111 -10.30 -1.50 9.24
N MET A 112 -10.99 -1.08 8.19
CA MET A 112 -10.37 -0.52 7.00
C MET A 112 -9.84 0.89 7.24
N LYS A 113 -10.53 1.73 8.02
CA LYS A 113 -10.02 3.06 8.43
C LYS A 113 -8.74 2.92 9.25
N LEU A 114 -8.77 2.12 10.31
CA LEU A 114 -7.59 1.85 11.15
C LEU A 114 -6.42 1.29 10.33
N SER A 115 -6.67 0.34 9.43
CA SER A 115 -5.58 -0.32 8.69
C SER A 115 -5.05 0.46 7.49
N GLU A 116 -5.91 1.14 6.73
CA GLU A 116 -5.53 1.72 5.42
C GLU A 116 -5.35 3.25 5.49
N ILE A 117 -6.06 3.94 6.38
CA ILE A 117 -5.96 5.39 6.55
C ILE A 117 -4.98 5.72 7.67
N GLU A 118 -5.17 5.12 8.84
CA GLU A 118 -4.34 5.38 10.03
C GLU A 118 -3.06 4.53 10.05
N GLY A 119 -2.96 3.50 9.20
CA GLY A 119 -1.77 2.66 9.07
C GLY A 119 -1.49 1.75 10.27
N VAL A 120 -2.49 1.51 11.13
CA VAL A 120 -2.36 0.67 12.32
C VAL A 120 -2.10 -0.79 11.89
N PRO A 121 -1.06 -1.45 12.43
CA PRO A 121 -0.80 -2.85 12.11
C PRO A 121 -1.99 -3.74 12.49
N GLN A 122 -2.38 -4.65 11.59
CA GLN A 122 -3.54 -5.54 11.78
C GLN A 122 -3.50 -6.36 13.09
N LYS A 123 -2.30 -6.71 13.57
CA LYS A 123 -2.12 -7.39 14.86
C LYS A 123 -2.48 -6.49 16.04
N GLU A 124 -2.24 -5.19 15.92
CA GLU A 124 -2.57 -4.21 16.96
C GLU A 124 -4.06 -3.86 16.93
N ILE A 125 -4.65 -3.73 15.73
CA ILE A 125 -6.11 -3.61 15.55
C ILE A 125 -6.83 -4.79 16.23
N ALA A 126 -6.33 -6.01 16.04
CA ALA A 126 -6.88 -7.21 16.68
C ALA A 126 -6.88 -7.11 18.21
N LYS A 127 -5.81 -6.58 18.81
CA LYS A 127 -5.76 -6.35 20.26
C LYS A 127 -6.70 -5.23 20.70
N GLN A 128 -6.69 -4.09 20.01
CA GLN A 128 -7.51 -2.92 20.34
C GLN A 128 -9.00 -3.25 20.35
N LEU A 129 -9.46 -4.04 19.38
CA LEU A 129 -10.87 -4.39 19.22
C LEU A 129 -11.25 -5.73 19.88
N GLY A 130 -10.31 -6.40 20.57
CA GLY A 130 -10.56 -7.71 21.18
C GLY A 130 -10.91 -8.82 20.18
N LEU A 131 -10.45 -8.71 18.93
CA LEU A 131 -10.74 -9.64 17.84
C LEU A 131 -9.58 -10.61 17.58
N ASN A 132 -9.88 -11.76 17.00
CA ASN A 132 -8.85 -12.66 16.49
C ASN A 132 -8.15 -12.03 15.26
N TYR A 133 -6.81 -12.08 15.23
CA TYR A 133 -6.00 -11.63 14.10
C TYR A 133 -6.43 -12.22 12.74
N VAL A 134 -6.82 -13.51 12.70
CA VAL A 134 -7.33 -14.16 11.48
C VAL A 134 -8.63 -13.52 11.02
N THR A 135 -9.51 -13.16 11.97
CA THR A 135 -10.77 -12.47 11.70
C THR A 135 -10.51 -11.07 11.15
N VAL A 136 -9.61 -10.30 11.77
CA VAL A 136 -9.20 -8.97 11.29
C VAL A 136 -8.64 -9.06 9.86
N ARG A 137 -7.71 -9.99 9.62
CA ARG A 137 -7.13 -10.21 8.28
C ARG A 137 -8.20 -10.56 7.24
N SER A 138 -9.13 -11.45 7.57
CA SER A 138 -10.21 -11.85 6.65
C SER A 138 -11.19 -10.70 6.40
N LYS A 139 -11.57 -9.94 7.43
CA LYS A 139 -12.46 -8.79 7.30
C LYS A 139 -11.82 -7.70 6.44
N ILE A 140 -10.55 -7.35 6.66
CA ILE A 140 -9.84 -6.36 5.82
C ILE A 140 -9.77 -6.82 4.36
N GLN A 141 -9.44 -8.10 4.11
CA GLN A 141 -9.41 -8.62 2.75
C GLN A 141 -10.78 -8.52 2.04
N ARG A 142 -11.87 -8.86 2.75
CA ARG A 142 -13.23 -8.71 2.22
C ARG A 142 -13.63 -7.24 2.03
N GLY A 143 -13.22 -6.38 2.96
CA GLY A 143 -13.38 -4.93 2.90
C GLY A 143 -12.75 -4.34 1.63
N ARG A 144 -11.49 -4.70 1.34
CA ARG A 144 -10.81 -4.31 0.08
C ARG A 144 -11.59 -4.74 -1.17
N LYS A 145 -12.12 -5.97 -1.18
CA LYS A 145 -12.92 -6.46 -2.32
C LYS A 145 -14.22 -5.66 -2.49
N LYS A 146 -14.93 -5.38 -1.39
CA LYS A 146 -16.14 -4.56 -1.40
C LYS A 146 -15.85 -3.13 -1.85
N LEU A 147 -14.82 -2.52 -1.30
CA LEU A 147 -14.39 -1.16 -1.66
C LEU A 147 -14.05 -1.07 -3.15
N LYS A 148 -13.30 -2.06 -3.68
CA LYS A 148 -13.01 -2.15 -5.11
C LYS A 148 -14.29 -2.18 -5.96
N ASN A 149 -15.30 -2.95 -5.55
CA ASN A 149 -16.56 -3.02 -6.29
C ASN A 149 -17.29 -1.66 -6.28
N ILE A 150 -17.49 -1.07 -5.10
CA ILE A 150 -18.12 0.26 -4.95
C ILE A 150 -17.40 1.28 -5.82
N PHE A 151 -16.07 1.27 -5.76
CA PHE A 151 -15.25 2.18 -6.54
C PHE A 151 -15.32 1.91 -8.05
N SER A 152 -15.39 0.64 -8.48
CA SER A 152 -15.53 0.29 -9.91
C SER A 152 -16.91 0.63 -10.47
N ASP A 153 -17.94 0.66 -9.62
CA ASP A 153 -19.29 1.05 -9.99
C ASP A 153 -19.40 2.56 -10.23
N CYS A 154 -18.60 3.35 -9.51
CA CYS A 154 -18.59 4.82 -9.57
C CYS A 154 -17.51 5.41 -10.47
N CYS A 155 -16.32 4.80 -10.54
CA CYS A 155 -15.16 5.35 -11.22
C CYS A 155 -14.57 4.34 -12.19
N THR A 156 -14.23 4.80 -13.39
CA THR A 156 -13.41 4.06 -14.35
C THR A 156 -11.96 4.50 -14.17
N VAL A 157 -11.09 3.58 -13.76
CA VAL A 157 -9.66 3.86 -13.69
C VAL A 157 -8.98 3.39 -14.96
N SER A 158 -8.32 4.30 -15.67
CA SER A 158 -7.42 3.91 -16.74
C SER A 158 -6.09 3.48 -16.11
N GLN A 159 -5.69 2.25 -16.41
CA GLN A 159 -4.40 1.72 -15.98
C GLN A 159 -3.43 1.77 -17.15
N GLY A 160 -2.27 2.35 -16.91
CA GLY A 160 -1.13 2.23 -17.80
C GLY A 160 -0.53 0.83 -17.73
N GLY A 161 0.56 0.61 -18.46
CA GLY A 161 1.31 -0.63 -18.38
C GLY A 161 1.68 -0.97 -16.93
N LYS A 162 1.37 -2.21 -16.51
CA LYS A 162 1.73 -2.78 -15.19
C LYS A 162 1.02 -2.15 -13.97
N GLY A 163 -0.21 -1.65 -14.14
CA GLY A 163 -1.13 -1.34 -13.03
C GLY A 163 -0.97 0.05 -12.39
N SER A 164 -0.18 0.94 -13.01
CA SER A 164 -0.13 2.36 -12.63
C SER A 164 -1.44 3.04 -13.02
N ILE A 165 -2.00 3.84 -12.12
CA ILE A 165 -3.19 4.65 -12.40
C ILE A 165 -2.75 5.85 -13.24
N MET A 166 -3.28 5.98 -14.46
CA MET A 166 -2.93 7.07 -15.38
C MET A 166 -3.99 8.16 -15.37
N SER A 167 -5.27 7.77 -15.27
CA SER A 167 -6.39 8.69 -15.06
C SER A 167 -7.55 7.96 -14.39
N TYR A 168 -8.50 8.73 -13.86
CA TYR A 168 -9.80 8.23 -13.45
C TYR A 168 -10.90 9.09 -14.08
N GLU A 169 -12.02 8.46 -14.43
CA GLU A 169 -13.22 9.11 -14.93
C GLU A 169 -14.41 8.69 -14.06
N GLU A 170 -15.14 9.67 -13.54
CA GLU A 170 -16.37 9.40 -12.80
C GLU A 170 -17.49 9.01 -13.75
N LYS A 171 -18.23 7.95 -13.42
CA LYS A 171 -19.41 7.53 -14.17
C LYS A 171 -20.60 8.39 -13.74
N SER A 172 -21.40 8.81 -14.72
CA SER A 172 -22.60 9.64 -14.54
C SER A 172 -23.65 9.08 -13.57
N ASN A 173 -23.61 7.78 -13.25
CA ASN A 173 -24.51 7.12 -12.30
C ASN A 173 -24.01 7.09 -10.85
N CYS A 174 -22.86 7.69 -10.54
CA CYS A 174 -22.38 7.76 -9.15
C CYS A 174 -23.30 8.67 -8.27
N SER A 175 -24.19 9.43 -8.91
CA SER A 175 -25.21 10.28 -8.28
C SER A 175 -26.54 9.55 -8.07
N SER A 176 -26.68 8.81 -6.98
CA SER A 176 -28.02 8.53 -6.42
C SER A 176 -27.94 8.28 -4.91
N ASN A 177 -27.47 9.30 -4.18
CA ASN A 177 -28.14 9.85 -3.01
C ASN A 177 -27.33 11.08 -2.55
N ALA A 178 -28.00 12.23 -2.55
CA ALA A 178 -27.43 13.53 -2.26
C ALA A 178 -26.94 13.61 -0.80
N ASP A 179 -25.71 14.12 -0.65
CA ASP A 179 -25.09 14.83 0.50
C ASP A 179 -23.69 14.35 0.95
N ASP A 180 -23.16 13.23 0.45
CA ASP A 180 -21.89 12.70 0.98
C ASP A 180 -20.78 12.53 -0.07
N GLY A 181 -19.83 13.48 -0.05
CA GLY A 181 -18.43 13.27 -0.47
C GLY A 181 -18.23 12.93 -1.95
N VAL A 182 -18.37 13.95 -2.79
CA VAL A 182 -17.85 13.97 -4.16
C VAL A 182 -16.34 14.24 -4.10
N CYS A 183 -15.57 13.54 -4.92
CA CYS A 183 -14.34 14.09 -5.46
C CYS A 183 -14.71 14.86 -6.72
#